data_AF-A0A524JQ68-F1
#
_entry.id   AF-A0A524JQ68-F1
#
_cell.length_a   1.000
_cell.length_b   1.000
_cell.length_c   1.000
_cell.angle_alpha   90.00
_cell.angle_beta   90.00
_cell.angle_gamma   90.00
#
_symmetry.space_group_name_H-M   'P 1'
#
loop_
_entity.id
_entity.type
_entity.pdbx_description
1 polymer ?
#
loop_
_entity_poly.entity_id
_entity_poly.type
_entity_poly.pdbx_seq_one_letter_code
_entity_poly.pdbx_strand_id
1 'polypeptide(L)'
;MRSVILPLLIFMLTAGIAIAEKQDKAQVPTEGFKKERVVRMRGGKYSRMFLSLVHKTKTLNLNDEQKDQVNKIGKEYAQIIVDNENQSRSSQREFMQQLQAGEFDPSQLKTLNKDIEAANLKAADSFVDGLSKIKNAVGPDNFAKLVPLSRVDRNALVKLRDEKSKEHMETKEAAKQEATTKSE
;
A
#
# COMPACT_ATOMS: atom_id res chain seq x y z
N MET A 1 59.85 -18.30 -44.06
CA MET A 1 58.70 -19.03 -43.46
C MET A 1 57.62 -17.99 -43.20
N ARG A 2 56.59 -17.87 -44.07
CA ARG A 2 55.23 -18.42 -43.86
C ARG A 2 54.77 -18.20 -42.41
N SER A 3 53.81 -17.34 -42.07
CA SER A 3 52.47 -17.24 -42.67
C SER A 3 51.83 -15.86 -42.52
N VAL A 4 51.17 -15.46 -43.61
CA VAL A 4 50.10 -14.45 -43.71
C VAL A 4 48.78 -15.21 -43.51
N ILE A 5 47.94 -14.84 -42.52
CA ILE A 5 46.49 -15.07 -42.58
C ILE A 5 45.79 -13.86 -41.94
N LEU A 6 44.88 -13.31 -42.75
CA LEU A 6 44.03 -12.14 -42.60
C LEU A 6 43.12 -12.12 -41.35
N PRO A 7 42.68 -10.91 -40.93
CA PRO A 7 41.47 -10.70 -40.14
C PRO A 7 40.25 -10.72 -41.08
N LEU A 8 39.26 -11.59 -40.82
CA LEU A 8 38.00 -11.62 -41.57
C LEU A 8 36.91 -12.23 -40.69
N LEU A 9 36.22 -11.39 -39.93
CA LEU A 9 34.90 -11.68 -39.36
C LEU A 9 34.24 -10.35 -38.93
N ILE A 10 34.10 -9.45 -39.90
CA ILE A 10 33.02 -8.45 -39.93
C ILE A 10 32.12 -8.88 -41.10
N PHE A 11 30.81 -8.74 -40.90
CA PHE A 11 29.70 -9.10 -41.80
C PHE A 11 29.21 -10.54 -41.72
N MET A 12 28.28 -10.78 -40.80
CA MET A 12 26.96 -11.36 -41.08
C MET A 12 26.15 -11.36 -39.78
N LEU A 13 25.41 -10.28 -39.53
CA LEU A 13 24.10 -10.25 -38.85
C LEU A 13 23.66 -8.79 -38.61
N THR A 14 23.52 -8.04 -39.71
CA THR A 14 22.67 -6.86 -39.80
C THR A 14 21.59 -7.14 -40.83
N ALA A 15 20.45 -7.68 -40.38
CA ALA A 15 19.17 -7.55 -41.09
C ALA A 15 18.01 -7.92 -40.15
N GLY A 16 17.09 -6.98 -39.97
CA GLY A 16 15.91 -7.06 -39.10
C GLY A 16 16.02 -6.09 -37.91
N ILE A 17 16.27 -4.79 -38.14
CA ILE A 17 15.27 -3.77 -38.52
C ILE A 17 14.04 -3.77 -37.60
N ALA A 18 14.04 -2.73 -36.75
CA ALA A 18 12.93 -1.88 -36.33
C ALA A 18 11.72 -2.54 -35.62
N ILE A 19 11.38 -2.01 -34.45
CA ILE A 19 10.20 -1.14 -34.25
C ILE A 19 10.06 -0.79 -32.75
N ALA A 20 9.81 0.51 -32.51
CA ALA A 20 9.26 1.15 -31.30
C ALA A 20 10.16 1.17 -30.05
N GLU A 21 10.81 2.28 -29.68
CA GLU A 21 10.21 3.62 -29.47
C GLU A 21 8.81 3.52 -28.84
N LYS A 22 8.77 3.22 -27.53
CA LYS A 22 7.70 3.61 -26.60
C LYS A 22 8.09 3.27 -25.15
N GLN A 23 9.07 4.01 -24.63
CA GLN A 23 9.23 4.19 -23.18
C GLN A 23 9.00 5.66 -22.80
N ASP A 24 7.98 6.28 -23.40
CA ASP A 24 7.39 7.51 -22.89
C ASP A 24 5.88 7.36 -22.86
N LYS A 25 5.40 6.71 -21.79
CA LYS A 25 4.14 7.06 -21.12
C LYS A 25 4.33 6.78 -19.63
N ALA A 26 5.14 7.62 -18.99
CA ALA A 26 4.79 8.04 -17.65
C ALA A 26 3.32 8.44 -17.72
N GLN A 27 2.45 7.71 -17.02
CA GLN A 27 1.04 8.05 -16.94
C GLN A 27 0.95 9.50 -16.46
N VAL A 28 0.60 10.41 -17.38
CA VAL A 28 0.13 11.74 -17.04
C VAL A 28 -1.04 11.49 -16.10
N PRO A 29 -0.96 11.93 -14.83
CA PRO A 29 -2.08 11.77 -13.92
C PRO A 29 -3.25 12.53 -14.54
N THR A 30 -4.33 11.79 -14.80
CA THR A 30 -5.59 12.32 -15.32
C THR A 30 -5.95 13.56 -14.53
N GLU A 31 -6.03 14.71 -15.21
CA GLU A 31 -6.47 15.97 -14.63
C GLU A 31 -7.85 15.76 -14.03
N GLY A 32 -7.95 15.84 -12.71
CA GLY A 32 -9.20 15.60 -11.99
C GLY A 32 -9.03 15.51 -10.47
N PHE A 33 -7.88 15.06 -9.98
CA PHE A 33 -7.56 15.12 -8.56
C PHE A 33 -6.81 16.42 -8.24
N LYS A 34 -7.59 17.45 -7.91
CA LYS A 34 -7.09 18.71 -7.39
C LYS A 34 -6.12 18.48 -6.24
N LYS A 35 -5.10 19.33 -6.23
CA LYS A 35 -3.96 19.44 -5.32
C LYS A 35 -4.35 19.65 -3.85
N GLU A 36 -4.93 18.65 -3.21
CA GLU A 36 -4.57 18.41 -1.82
C GLU A 36 -3.43 17.41 -1.87
N ARG A 37 -2.28 17.81 -1.33
CA ARG A 37 -1.18 16.89 -1.04
C ARG A 37 -1.69 15.98 0.06
N VAL A 38 -2.61 15.06 -0.27
CA VAL A 38 -2.91 13.90 0.54
C VAL A 38 -1.57 13.18 0.54
N VAL A 39 -0.77 13.45 1.57
CA VAL A 39 0.35 12.61 1.96
C VAL A 39 -0.22 11.22 1.81
N ARG A 40 0.25 10.46 0.81
CA ARG A 40 -0.18 9.06 0.64
C ARG A 40 0.10 8.45 1.99
N MET A 41 -0.93 8.36 2.84
CA MET A 41 -0.80 7.78 4.16
C MET A 41 -0.41 6.36 3.86
N ARG A 42 0.89 6.06 3.88
CA ARG A 42 1.36 4.69 3.91
C ARG A 42 1.02 4.22 5.32
N GLY A 43 -0.25 4.04 5.61
CA GLY A 43 -0.71 3.49 6.87
C GLY A 43 -0.12 2.10 7.04
N GLY A 44 0.43 1.83 8.22
CA GLY A 44 0.91 0.51 8.64
C GLY A 44 -0.22 -0.39 9.10
N LYS A 45 0.13 -1.36 9.93
CA LYS A 45 -0.81 -2.38 10.41
C LYS A 45 -1.95 -1.72 11.20
N TYR A 46 -1.62 -0.87 12.16
CA TYR A 46 -2.58 -0.31 13.11
C TYR A 46 -3.50 0.71 12.46
N SER A 47 -2.96 1.63 11.64
CA SER A 47 -3.79 2.63 10.97
C SER A 47 -4.76 2.00 9.96
N ARG A 48 -4.36 0.94 9.25
CA ARG A 48 -5.26 0.18 8.37
C ARG A 48 -6.38 -0.51 9.14
N MET A 49 -6.04 -1.17 10.25
CA MET A 49 -7.04 -1.80 11.12
C MET A 49 -8.00 -0.75 11.70
N PHE A 50 -7.47 0.38 12.15
CA PHE A 50 -8.26 1.47 12.71
C PHE A 50 -9.21 2.11 11.69
N LEU A 51 -8.69 2.48 10.52
CA LEU A 51 -9.50 3.06 9.44
C LEU A 51 -10.58 2.08 8.95
N SER A 52 -10.24 0.79 8.84
CA SER A 52 -11.21 -0.24 8.51
C SER A 52 -12.32 -0.32 9.56
N LEU A 53 -11.97 -0.25 10.85
CA LEU A 53 -12.97 -0.26 11.91
C LEU A 53 -13.84 0.99 11.86
N VAL A 54 -13.25 2.20 11.77
CA VAL A 54 -13.98 3.46 11.65
C VAL A 54 -14.99 3.40 10.51
N HIS A 55 -14.59 2.84 9.36
CA HIS A 55 -15.50 2.66 8.23
C HIS A 55 -16.64 1.68 8.55
N LYS A 56 -16.35 0.50 9.11
CA LYS A 56 -17.36 -0.47 9.54
C LYS A 56 -18.31 0.07 10.61
N THR A 57 -17.81 0.90 11.52
CA THR A 57 -18.62 1.56 12.55
C THR A 57 -19.67 2.46 11.90
N LYS A 58 -19.31 3.17 10.83
CA LYS A 58 -20.24 4.06 10.10
C LYS A 58 -21.34 3.31 9.33
N THR A 59 -21.16 2.03 9.04
CA THR A 59 -22.20 1.21 8.39
C THR A 59 -23.23 0.69 9.39
N LEU A 60 -23.05 0.92 10.70
CA LEU A 60 -24.05 0.63 11.70
C LEU A 60 -25.19 1.67 11.67
N ASN A 61 -26.33 1.29 12.21
CA ASN A 61 -27.48 2.19 12.35
C ASN A 61 -27.26 3.17 13.52
N LEU A 62 -26.35 4.11 13.32
CA LEU A 62 -26.00 5.17 14.27
C LEU A 62 -26.88 6.41 14.05
N ASN A 63 -27.17 7.13 15.13
CA ASN A 63 -27.73 8.48 15.00
C ASN A 63 -26.66 9.48 14.51
N ASP A 64 -27.06 10.69 14.16
CA ASP A 64 -26.13 11.66 13.54
C ASP A 64 -25.05 12.15 14.51
N GLU A 65 -25.39 12.31 15.79
CA GLU A 65 -24.41 12.67 16.83
C GLU A 65 -23.32 11.60 16.97
N GLN A 66 -23.71 10.32 16.98
CA GLN A 66 -22.78 9.20 17.02
C GLN A 66 -21.89 9.13 15.77
N LYS A 67 -22.45 9.38 14.59
CA LYS A 67 -21.66 9.44 13.33
C LYS A 67 -20.61 10.54 13.39
N ASP A 68 -20.98 11.72 13.89
CA ASP A 68 -20.07 12.85 14.01
C ASP A 68 -18.96 12.59 15.03
N GLN A 69 -19.29 11.97 16.17
CA GLN A 69 -18.30 11.53 17.15
C GLN A 69 -17.32 10.50 16.55
N VAL A 70 -17.84 9.48 15.86
CA VAL A 70 -17.00 8.46 15.19
C VAL A 70 -16.12 9.09 14.11
N ASN A 71 -16.62 10.08 13.36
CA ASN A 71 -15.84 10.84 12.39
C ASN A 71 -14.68 11.60 13.05
N LYS A 72 -14.95 12.30 14.16
CA LYS A 72 -13.95 13.06 14.89
C LYS A 72 -12.86 12.16 15.46
N ILE A 73 -13.27 11.09 16.16
CA ILE A 73 -12.37 10.06 16.71
C ILE A 73 -11.53 9.44 15.59
N GLY A 74 -12.18 9.11 14.46
CA GLY A 74 -11.52 8.53 13.30
C GLY A 74 -10.42 9.42 12.72
N LYS A 75 -10.64 10.73 12.61
CA LYS A 75 -9.63 11.68 12.12
C LYS A 75 -8.46 11.84 13.10
N GLU A 76 -8.78 12.04 14.37
CA GLU A 76 -7.80 12.26 15.43
C GLU A 76 -6.85 11.08 15.58
N TYR A 77 -7.39 9.89 15.84
CA TYR A 77 -6.56 8.72 16.12
C TYR A 77 -5.92 8.13 14.87
N ALA A 78 -6.53 8.24 13.68
CA ALA A 78 -5.87 7.77 12.46
C ALA A 78 -4.56 8.53 12.21
N GLN A 79 -4.57 9.85 12.40
CA GLN A 79 -3.37 10.67 12.22
C GLN A 79 -2.28 10.29 13.22
N ILE A 80 -2.62 10.21 14.52
CA ILE A 80 -1.68 9.84 15.59
C ILE A 80 -1.03 8.47 15.30
N ILE A 81 -1.84 7.47 14.91
CA ILE A 81 -1.33 6.13 14.62
C ILE A 81 -0.40 6.17 13.40
N VAL A 82 -0.79 6.87 12.33
CA VAL A 82 0.02 6.99 11.10
C VAL A 82 1.36 7.66 11.38
N ASP A 83 1.37 8.70 12.20
CA ASP A 83 2.60 9.43 12.53
C ASP A 83 3.59 8.55 13.30
N ASN A 84 3.12 7.80 14.29
CA ASN A 84 3.95 6.83 15.02
C ASN A 84 4.44 5.69 14.11
N GLU A 85 3.60 5.17 13.22
CA GLU A 85 4.03 4.14 12.25
C GLU A 85 5.05 4.69 11.23
N ASN A 86 4.94 5.96 10.86
CA ASN A 86 5.91 6.61 9.98
C ASN A 86 7.25 6.87 10.69
N GLN A 87 7.22 7.25 11.97
CA GLN A 87 8.41 7.37 12.80
C GLN A 87 9.16 6.04 12.88
N SER A 88 8.46 4.96 13.22
CA SER A 88 9.00 3.60 13.25
C SER A 88 9.68 3.23 11.92
N ARG A 89 9.02 3.48 10.79
CA ARG A 89 9.62 3.23 9.46
C ARG A 89 10.83 4.11 9.16
N SER A 90 10.86 5.34 9.65
CA SER A 90 12.00 6.22 9.45
C SER A 90 13.22 5.68 10.18
N SER A 91 13.06 5.33 11.46
CA SER A 91 14.12 4.73 12.26
C SER A 91 14.57 3.36 11.70
N GLN A 92 13.65 2.55 11.15
CA GLN A 92 14.00 1.31 10.44
C GLN A 92 14.87 1.57 9.20
N ARG A 93 14.55 2.59 8.40
CA ARG A 93 15.38 2.94 7.24
C ARG A 93 16.77 3.38 7.67
N GLU A 94 16.85 4.21 8.71
CA GLU A 94 18.13 4.67 9.25
C GLU A 94 18.96 3.51 9.80
N PHE A 95 18.33 2.58 10.53
CA PHE A 95 18.98 1.36 11.02
C PHE A 95 19.59 0.56 9.86
N MET A 96 18.83 0.34 8.79
CA MET A 96 19.31 -0.39 7.61
C MET A 96 20.43 0.34 6.88
N GLN A 97 20.36 1.68 6.78
CA GLN A 97 21.41 2.49 6.17
C GLN A 97 22.72 2.40 6.95
N GLN A 98 22.67 2.45 8.28
CA GLN A 98 23.87 2.31 9.10
C GLN A 98 24.46 0.91 9.03
N LEU A 99 23.62 -0.13 9.05
CA LEU A 99 24.08 -1.51 8.91
C LEU A 99 24.79 -1.74 7.56
N GLN A 100 24.32 -1.10 6.48
CA GLN A 100 24.91 -1.20 5.14
C GLN A 100 26.24 -0.42 5.01
N ALA A 101 26.53 0.52 5.89
CA ALA A 101 27.74 1.35 5.83
C ALA A 101 29.03 0.58 6.20
N GLY A 102 28.94 -0.66 6.68
CA GLY A 102 30.09 -1.54 6.96
C GLY A 102 30.77 -1.25 8.31
N GLU A 103 30.88 0.00 8.72
CA GLU A 103 31.36 0.44 10.04
C GLU A 103 30.22 1.06 10.86
N PHE A 104 29.29 0.24 11.34
CA PHE A 104 28.18 0.72 12.16
C PHE A 104 28.58 0.85 13.63
N ASP A 105 28.03 1.85 14.32
CA ASP A 105 28.11 1.95 15.77
C ASP A 105 27.02 1.07 16.44
N PRO A 106 27.40 0.02 17.20
CA PRO A 106 26.43 -0.81 17.91
C PRO A 106 25.55 -0.04 18.90
N SER A 107 26.05 1.05 19.49
CA SER A 107 25.30 1.87 20.43
C SER A 107 24.17 2.61 19.72
N GLN A 108 24.46 3.18 18.55
CA GLN A 108 23.50 3.89 17.72
C GLN A 108 22.43 2.94 17.17
N LEU A 109 22.80 1.74 16.69
CA LEU A 109 21.84 0.74 16.24
C LEU A 109 20.89 0.29 17.37
N LYS A 110 21.39 0.13 18.60
CA LYS A 110 20.55 -0.20 19.76
C LYS A 110 19.57 0.92 20.10
N THR A 111 19.99 2.18 19.98
CA THR A 111 19.11 3.35 20.17
C THR A 111 18.01 3.37 19.11
N LEU A 112 18.37 3.20 17.84
CA LEU A 112 17.40 3.12 16.74
C LEU A 112 16.40 1.98 16.95
N ASN A 113 16.86 0.80 17.42
CA ASN A 113 15.95 -0.30 17.73
C ASN A 113 14.94 0.06 18.85
N LYS A 114 15.40 0.72 19.92
CA LYS A 114 14.50 1.21 20.99
C LYS A 114 13.49 2.22 20.46
N ASP A 115 13.90 3.13 19.58
CA ASP A 115 13.00 4.12 18.98
C ASP A 115 11.94 3.46 18.09
N ILE A 116 12.31 2.43 17.32
CA ILE A 116 11.39 1.63 16.51
C ILE A 116 10.35 0.95 17.41
N GLU A 117 10.79 0.30 18.49
CA GLU A 117 9.91 -0.37 19.45
C GLU A 117 8.97 0.62 20.14
N ALA A 118 9.50 1.75 20.61
CA ALA A 118 8.72 2.80 21.27
C ALA A 118 7.65 3.39 20.33
N ALA A 119 7.99 3.68 19.08
CA ALA A 119 7.04 4.19 18.09
C ALA A 119 5.95 3.15 17.74
N ASN A 120 6.33 1.87 17.60
CA ASN A 120 5.37 0.79 17.39
C ASN A 120 4.41 0.63 18.58
N LEU A 121 4.93 0.72 19.81
CA LEU A 121 4.13 0.65 21.02
C LEU A 121 3.12 1.81 21.08
N LYS A 122 3.58 3.05 20.84
CA LYS A 122 2.69 4.22 20.79
C LYS A 122 1.59 4.09 19.72
N ALA A 123 1.92 3.54 18.56
CA ALA A 123 0.91 3.26 17.52
C ALA A 123 -0.12 2.21 17.97
N ALA A 124 0.33 1.18 18.69
CA ALA A 124 -0.53 0.14 19.24
C ALA A 124 -1.44 0.69 20.36
N ASP A 125 -0.89 1.48 21.28
CA ASP A 125 -1.63 2.10 22.37
C ASP A 125 -2.68 3.08 21.82
N SER A 126 -2.29 3.93 20.88
CA SER A 126 -3.21 4.86 20.21
C SER A 126 -4.32 4.12 19.46
N PHE A 127 -4.01 2.96 18.87
CA PHE A 127 -5.03 2.09 18.29
C PHE A 127 -6.04 1.62 19.34
N VAL A 128 -5.58 1.07 20.47
CA VAL A 128 -6.44 0.59 21.56
C VAL A 128 -7.28 1.73 22.16
N ASP A 129 -6.68 2.90 22.36
CA ASP A 129 -7.38 4.08 22.85
C ASP A 129 -8.49 4.51 21.87
N GLY A 130 -8.18 4.54 20.57
CA GLY A 130 -9.16 4.81 19.53
C GLY A 130 -10.31 3.80 19.53
N LEU A 131 -10.02 2.50 19.73
CA LEU A 131 -11.06 1.47 19.88
C LEU A 131 -11.98 1.76 21.07
N SER A 132 -11.38 2.11 22.21
CA SER A 132 -12.10 2.43 23.44
C SER A 132 -13.02 3.64 23.24
N LYS A 133 -12.52 4.70 22.59
CA LYS A 133 -13.32 5.88 22.26
C LYS A 133 -14.48 5.56 21.32
N ILE A 134 -14.24 4.74 20.29
CA ILE A 134 -15.31 4.29 19.39
C ILE A 134 -16.36 3.49 20.15
N LYS A 135 -15.96 2.54 20.99
CA LYS A 135 -16.87 1.73 21.82
C LYS A 135 -17.77 2.62 22.69
N ASN A 136 -17.20 3.65 23.31
CA ASN A 136 -17.95 4.58 24.15
C ASN A 136 -18.92 5.43 23.32
N ALA A 137 -18.54 5.87 22.13
CA ALA A 137 -19.39 6.69 21.25
C ALA A 137 -20.61 5.92 20.71
N VAL A 138 -20.42 4.66 20.28
CA VAL A 138 -21.52 3.88 19.67
C VAL A 138 -22.30 3.02 20.65
N GLY A 139 -21.76 2.81 21.85
CA GLY A 139 -22.30 1.94 22.88
C GLY A 139 -21.92 0.46 22.70
N PRO A 140 -22.00 -0.36 23.76
CA PRO A 140 -21.54 -1.74 23.77
C PRO A 140 -22.29 -2.62 22.76
N ASP A 141 -23.58 -2.41 22.55
CA ASP A 141 -24.40 -3.24 21.65
C ASP A 141 -24.04 -3.03 20.18
N ASN A 142 -23.82 -1.79 19.76
CA ASN A 142 -23.35 -1.48 18.42
C ASN A 142 -21.89 -1.90 18.24
N PHE A 143 -21.06 -1.73 19.27
CA PHE A 143 -19.67 -2.17 19.21
C PHE A 143 -19.54 -3.69 19.12
N ALA A 144 -20.41 -4.47 19.77
CA ALA A 144 -20.42 -5.93 19.69
C ALA A 144 -20.70 -6.44 18.25
N LYS A 145 -21.41 -5.66 17.44
CA LYS A 145 -21.66 -5.98 16.01
C LYS A 145 -20.40 -5.82 15.14
N LEU A 146 -19.33 -5.23 15.68
CA LEU A 146 -18.06 -5.01 14.98
C LEU A 146 -17.07 -6.18 15.12
N VAL A 147 -17.44 -7.29 15.79
CA VAL A 147 -16.52 -8.41 16.11
C VAL A 147 -16.35 -9.42 14.97
N PRO A 148 -15.13 -10.00 14.78
CA PRO A 148 -13.81 -9.47 15.06
C PRO A 148 -13.24 -8.81 13.78
N LEU A 149 -12.19 -8.00 13.95
CA LEU A 149 -11.19 -7.79 12.91
C LEU A 149 -10.58 -9.16 12.58
N SER A 150 -11.29 -10.00 11.82
CA SER A 150 -10.76 -11.24 11.31
C SER A 150 -9.48 -10.86 10.57
N ARG A 151 -8.40 -11.60 10.85
CA ARG A 151 -7.22 -11.60 9.98
C ARG A 151 -7.79 -11.68 8.57
N VAL A 152 -7.64 -10.62 7.79
CA VAL A 152 -7.95 -10.68 6.38
C VAL A 152 -7.08 -11.81 5.85
N ASP A 153 -7.70 -12.95 5.57
CA ASP A 153 -6.97 -14.14 5.19
C ASP A 153 -6.20 -13.78 3.93
N ARG A 154 -4.87 -13.93 3.97
CA ARG A 154 -4.01 -13.62 2.84
C ARG A 154 -4.47 -14.40 1.61
N ASN A 155 -5.01 -15.60 1.83
CA ASN A 155 -5.59 -16.43 0.79
C ASN A 155 -6.88 -15.85 0.21
N ALA A 156 -7.71 -15.19 1.02
CA ALA A 156 -8.91 -14.51 0.53
C ALA A 156 -8.56 -13.30 -0.36
N LEU A 157 -7.51 -12.54 -0.02
CA LEU A 157 -7.04 -11.44 -0.88
C LEU A 157 -6.38 -11.93 -2.18
N VAL A 158 -5.66 -13.06 -2.13
CA VAL A 158 -5.10 -13.70 -3.33
C VAL A 158 -6.23 -14.18 -4.24
N LYS A 159 -7.26 -14.84 -3.70
CA LYS A 159 -8.44 -15.25 -4.46
C LYS A 159 -9.16 -14.07 -5.11
N LEU A 160 -9.43 -13.00 -4.36
CA LEU A 160 -10.04 -11.77 -4.89
C LEU A 160 -9.21 -11.13 -6.02
N ARG A 161 -7.87 -11.17 -5.92
CA ARG A 161 -6.98 -10.67 -6.97
C ARG A 161 -7.06 -11.54 -8.21
N ASP A 162 -7.04 -12.87 -8.03
CA ASP A 162 -7.04 -13.81 -9.14
C ASP A 162 -8.42 -13.82 -9.84
N GLU A 163 -9.52 -13.68 -9.11
CA GLU A 163 -10.88 -13.49 -9.62
C GLU A 163 -11.01 -12.20 -10.44
N LYS A 164 -10.56 -11.06 -9.89
CA LYS A 164 -10.53 -9.79 -10.65
C LYS A 164 -9.65 -9.85 -11.90
N SER A 165 -8.58 -10.64 -11.86
CA SER A 165 -7.69 -10.81 -13.00
C SER A 165 -8.36 -11.63 -14.11
N LYS A 166 -9.14 -12.66 -13.74
CA LYS A 166 -9.95 -13.46 -14.68
C LYS A 166 -11.08 -12.64 -15.29
N GLU A 167 -11.85 -11.92 -14.49
CA GLU A 167 -12.91 -11.03 -15.00
C GLU A 167 -12.37 -10.01 -16.01
N HIS A 168 -11.17 -9.46 -15.76
CA HIS A 168 -10.51 -8.54 -16.69
C HIS A 168 -9.97 -9.19 -17.97
N MET A 169 -9.66 -10.49 -17.95
CA MET A 169 -9.28 -11.22 -19.17
C MET A 169 -10.53 -11.56 -19.98
N GLU A 170 -11.60 -12.02 -19.33
CA GLU A 170 -12.87 -12.37 -19.98
C GLU A 170 -13.53 -11.14 -20.62
N THR A 171 -13.54 -9.98 -19.95
CA THR A 171 -14.03 -8.73 -20.57
C THR A 171 -13.18 -8.25 -21.73
N LYS A 172 -11.86 -8.51 -21.72
CA LYS A 172 -10.98 -8.17 -22.85
C LYS A 172 -11.17 -9.13 -24.01
N GLU A 173 -11.41 -10.41 -23.76
CA GLU A 173 -11.68 -11.39 -24.81
C GLU A 173 -13.06 -11.20 -25.44
N ALA A 174 -14.09 -10.91 -24.63
CA ALA A 174 -15.43 -10.57 -25.12
C ALA A 174 -15.42 -9.28 -25.98
N ALA A 175 -14.71 -8.23 -25.53
CA ALA A 175 -14.55 -7.00 -26.31
C ALA A 175 -13.74 -7.21 -27.61
N LYS A 176 -12.84 -8.19 -27.64
CA LYS A 176 -12.07 -8.55 -28.84
C LYS A 176 -12.91 -9.35 -29.83
N GLN A 177 -13.79 -10.22 -29.36
CA GLN A 177 -14.71 -11.00 -30.20
C GLN A 177 -15.80 -10.13 -30.84
N GLU A 178 -16.39 -9.18 -30.11
CA GLU A 178 -17.35 -8.21 -30.65
C GLU A 178 -16.73 -7.24 -31.68
N ALA A 179 -15.43 -6.95 -31.57
CA ALA A 179 -14.73 -6.13 -32.55
C ALA A 179 -14.48 -6.86 -33.88
N THR A 180 -14.26 -8.17 -33.85
CA THR A 180 -14.10 -8.99 -35.08
C THR A 180 -15.42 -9.32 -35.79
N THR A 181 -16.55 -9.35 -35.09
CA THR A 181 -17.87 -9.64 -35.71
C THR A 181 -18.53 -8.43 -36.36
N LYS A 182 -18.05 -7.20 -36.11
CA LYS A 182 -18.54 -5.97 -36.77
C LYS A 182 -17.72 -5.55 -37.99
N SER A 183 -16.70 -6.33 -38.36
CA SER A 183 -15.78 -6.05 -39.47
C SER A 183 -15.91 -7.02 -40.67
N GLU A 184 -16.92 -7.89 -40.65
CA GLU A 184 -17.37 -8.72 -41.79
C GLU A 184 -18.75 -8.24 -42.27
#